data_AF-A0A7X5RQT3-F1
#
_entry.id   AF-A0A7X5RQT3-F1
#
_cell.length_a   1.000
_cell.length_b   1.000
_cell.length_c   1.000
_cell.angle_alpha   90.00
_cell.angle_beta   90.00
_cell.angle_gamma   90.00
#
_symmetry.space_group_name_H-M   'P 1'
#
loop_
_entity.id
_entity.type
_entity.pdbx_description
1 polymer ?
#
loop_
_entity_poly.entity_id
_entity_poly.type
_entity_poly.pdbx_seq_one_letter_code
_entity_poly.pdbx_strand_id
1 'polypeptide(L)'
;MASRKLEDKIELTIFWLGLFCLTYLVLGFILKSDLTKPLDSSIFYEVFRDSLTLTAYFLAPIAALILFTDWRIQHASINNEKNSKEILDVASNLLPYINTYYLAVENDEQLLKFREQYFALYFDLKRKILLINSIDPKAEEFLKKIEKLDTVILENWSCLEGLYQLNKLYKSVPEGNPASEILKQSYGIKINEAEIRKSECLRNYLEIQTKLSVLHV
;
A
#
# COMPACT_ATOMS: atom_id res chain seq x y z
N MET A 1 15.64 3.17 9.27
CA MET A 1 16.03 2.88 10.67
C MET A 1 15.34 1.59 11.06
N ALA A 2 16.09 0.57 11.49
CA ALA A 2 15.48 -0.67 11.96
C ALA A 2 14.48 -0.36 13.10
N SER A 3 13.28 -0.90 13.02
CA SER A 3 12.29 -0.81 14.09
C SER A 3 12.89 -1.45 15.34
N ARG A 4 13.27 -0.64 16.33
CA ARG A 4 13.69 -1.14 17.63
C ARG A 4 12.57 -2.00 18.22
N LYS A 5 12.92 -3.09 18.91
CA LYS A 5 11.91 -3.96 19.53
C LYS A 5 11.16 -3.17 20.60
N LEU A 6 9.94 -3.60 20.91
CA LEU A 6 9.13 -3.01 21.97
C LEU A 6 9.91 -2.96 23.29
N GLU A 7 10.66 -4.01 23.59
CA GLU A 7 11.57 -4.11 24.74
C GLU A 7 12.58 -2.96 24.77
N ASP A 8 13.33 -2.73 23.69
CA ASP A 8 14.30 -1.62 23.59
C ASP A 8 13.64 -0.24 23.82
N LYS A 9 12.40 -0.05 23.34
CA LYS A 9 11.66 1.23 23.52
C LYS A 9 11.27 1.42 24.99
N ILE A 10 10.82 0.35 25.64
CA ILE A 10 10.46 0.35 27.06
C ILE A 10 11.71 0.59 27.92
N GLU A 11 12.81 -0.15 27.67
CA GLU A 11 14.07 0.01 28.39
C GLU A 11 14.62 1.43 28.30
N LEU A 12 14.65 1.99 27.08
CA LEU A 12 15.10 3.36 26.87
C LEU A 12 14.24 4.37 27.63
N THR A 13 12.92 4.14 27.66
CA THR A 13 11.97 5.01 28.37
C THR A 13 12.16 4.94 29.87
N ILE A 14 12.31 3.74 30.43
CA ILE A 14 12.59 3.54 31.86
C ILE A 14 13.91 4.22 32.24
N PHE A 15 14.94 4.09 31.41
CA PHE A 15 16.23 4.75 31.62
C PHE A 15 16.09 6.28 31.68
N TRP A 16 15.43 6.89 30.70
CA TRP A 16 15.21 8.34 30.68
C TRP A 16 14.32 8.83 31.82
N LEU A 17 13.30 8.06 32.18
CA LEU A 17 12.40 8.40 33.27
C LEU A 17 13.11 8.28 34.64
N GLY A 18 13.98 7.29 34.80
CA GLY A 18 14.85 7.14 35.97
C GLY A 18 15.84 8.30 36.08
N LEU A 19 16.45 8.71 34.96
CA LEU A 19 17.33 9.88 34.91
C LEU A 19 16.57 11.16 35.26
N PHE A 20 15.35 11.34 34.74
CA PHE A 20 14.46 12.45 35.08
C PHE A 20 14.10 12.48 36.57
N CYS A 21 13.78 11.32 37.16
CA CYS A 21 13.51 11.21 38.59
C CYS A 21 14.74 11.64 39.42
N LEU A 22 15.93 11.17 39.04
CA LEU A 22 17.18 11.50 39.73
C LEU A 22 17.53 12.99 39.61
N THR A 23 17.37 13.59 38.43
CA THR A 23 17.63 15.03 38.25
C THR A 23 16.63 15.88 39.00
N TYR A 24 15.35 15.50 39.02
CA TYR A 24 14.31 16.17 39.80
C TYR A 24 14.57 16.05 41.32
N LEU A 25 15.03 14.89 41.81
CA LEU A 25 15.48 14.72 43.20
C LEU A 25 16.62 15.68 43.55
N VAL A 26 17.66 15.75 42.72
CA VAL A 26 18.82 16.62 42.96
C VAL A 26 18.40 18.10 42.96
N LEU A 27 17.60 18.53 41.98
CA LEU A 27 17.13 19.90 41.89
C LEU A 27 16.18 20.26 43.03
N GLY A 28 15.24 19.38 43.35
CA GLY A 28 14.30 19.57 44.47
C GLY A 28 15.04 19.69 45.80
N PHE A 29 16.11 18.90 45.98
CA PHE A 29 16.94 18.98 47.17
C PHE A 29 17.74 20.29 47.24
N ILE A 30 18.37 20.71 46.15
CA ILE A 30 19.11 21.99 46.08
C ILE A 30 18.20 23.19 46.33
N LEU A 31 16.98 23.17 45.79
CA LEU A 31 16.03 24.29 45.91
C LEU A 31 15.37 24.38 47.29
N LYS A 32 15.17 23.24 47.96
CA LYS A 32 14.39 23.18 49.21
C LYS A 32 15.25 23.04 50.46
N SER A 33 16.47 22.50 50.35
CA SER A 33 17.36 22.31 51.50
C SER A 33 18.21 23.55 51.76
N ASP A 34 18.36 23.92 53.02
CA ASP A 34 19.41 24.84 53.47
C ASP A 34 20.73 24.07 53.52
N LEU A 35 21.59 24.28 52.53
CA LEU A 35 22.87 23.55 52.36
C LEU A 35 23.87 23.78 53.51
N THR A 36 23.58 24.72 54.42
CA THR A 36 24.43 25.01 55.58
C THR A 36 24.08 24.18 56.83
N LYS A 37 22.96 23.44 56.79
CA LYS A 37 22.44 22.65 57.93
C LYS A 37 22.48 21.15 57.64
N PRO A 38 22.51 20.31 58.70
CA PRO A 38 22.35 18.87 58.54
C PRO A 38 21.05 18.52 57.83
N LEU A 39 21.10 17.42 57.07
CA LEU A 39 20.05 16.96 56.17
C LEU A 39 18.70 16.79 56.91
N ASP A 40 17.70 17.59 56.54
CA ASP A 40 16.37 17.49 57.13
C ASP A 40 15.61 16.30 56.52
N SER A 41 15.33 15.30 57.35
CA SER A 41 14.59 14.10 56.97
C SER A 41 13.19 14.39 56.42
N SER A 42 12.54 15.47 56.86
CA SER A 42 11.22 15.88 56.37
C SER A 42 11.30 16.39 54.93
N ILE A 43 12.30 17.24 54.64
CA ILE A 43 12.53 17.78 53.30
C ILE A 43 12.92 16.67 52.33
N PHE A 44 13.78 15.74 52.75
CA PHE A 44 14.16 14.59 51.95
C PHE A 44 12.94 13.73 51.59
N TYR A 45 12.11 13.37 52.58
CA TYR A 45 10.91 12.58 52.36
C TYR A 45 9.93 13.26 51.40
N GLU A 46 9.71 14.56 51.55
CA GLU A 46 8.82 15.33 50.68
C GLU A 46 9.31 15.36 49.23
N VAL A 47 10.57 15.74 49.00
CA VAL A 47 11.16 15.78 47.66
C VAL A 47 11.15 14.39 47.03
N PHE A 48 11.47 13.35 47.81
CA PHE A 48 11.43 11.97 47.33
C PHE A 48 10.03 11.52 46.92
N ARG A 49 9.02 11.74 47.76
CA ARG A 49 7.61 11.42 47.46
C ARG A 49 7.13 12.16 46.23
N ASP A 50 7.41 13.46 46.13
CA ASP A 50 6.95 14.29 45.02
C ASP A 50 7.62 13.85 43.70
N SER A 51 8.90 13.47 43.75
CA SER A 51 9.63 12.90 42.62
C SER A 51 8.98 11.61 42.12
N LEU A 52 8.73 10.66 43.02
CA LEU A 52 8.07 9.39 42.69
C LEU A 52 6.65 9.60 42.16
N THR A 53 5.91 10.53 42.76
CA THR A 53 4.54 10.86 42.35
C THR A 53 4.54 11.41 40.93
N LEU A 54 5.41 12.37 40.63
CA LEU A 54 5.55 12.96 39.30
C LEU A 54 5.99 11.92 38.26
N THR A 55 6.97 11.08 38.60
CA THR A 55 7.39 9.96 37.75
C THR A 55 6.25 8.99 37.47
N ALA A 56 5.45 8.62 38.48
CA ALA A 56 4.30 7.74 38.32
C ALA A 56 3.21 8.36 37.43
N TYR A 57 2.97 9.68 37.54
CA TYR A 57 2.03 10.41 36.69
C TYR A 57 2.37 10.32 35.20
N PHE A 58 3.67 10.31 34.85
CA PHE A 58 4.11 10.21 33.45
C PHE A 58 4.35 8.78 32.97
N LEU A 59 4.67 7.85 33.87
CA LEU A 59 5.00 6.46 33.49
C LEU A 59 3.84 5.78 32.74
N ALA A 60 2.63 5.85 33.28
CA ALA A 60 1.47 5.17 32.69
C ALA A 60 1.08 5.73 31.31
N PRO A 61 0.94 7.07 31.12
CA PRO A 61 0.69 7.64 29.78
C PRO A 61 1.76 7.31 28.74
N ILE A 62 3.05 7.35 29.13
CA ILE A 62 4.15 7.07 28.19
C ILE A 62 4.15 5.57 27.82
N ALA A 63 3.98 4.68 28.80
CA ALA A 63 3.87 3.24 28.52
C ALA A 63 2.68 2.93 27.60
N ALA A 64 1.53 3.55 27.85
CA ALA A 64 0.36 3.42 26.99
C ALA A 64 0.61 3.91 25.55
N LEU A 65 1.32 5.03 25.38
CA LEU A 65 1.67 5.56 24.06
C LEU A 65 2.59 4.61 23.28
N ILE A 66 3.60 4.05 23.95
CA ILE A 66 4.55 3.10 23.34
C ILE A 66 3.81 1.84 22.91
N LEU A 67 3.02 1.25 23.82
CA LEU A 67 2.22 0.07 23.55
C LEU A 67 1.23 0.31 22.40
N PHE A 68 0.51 1.43 22.41
CA PHE A 68 -0.44 1.77 21.36
C PHE A 68 0.24 1.96 20.00
N THR A 69 1.41 2.61 19.98
CA THR A 69 2.16 2.82 18.74
C THR A 69 2.63 1.49 18.14
N ASP A 70 3.13 0.59 18.97
CA ASP A 70 3.61 -0.73 18.55
C ASP A 70 2.44 -1.60 18.07
N TRP A 71 1.37 -1.66 18.86
CA TRP A 71 0.12 -2.33 18.52
C TRP A 71 -0.44 -1.85 17.18
N ARG A 72 -0.47 -0.53 16.93
CA ARG A 72 -0.95 0.04 15.66
C ARG A 72 -0.10 -0.41 14.47
N ILE A 73 1.22 -0.45 14.61
CA ILE A 73 2.12 -0.91 13.55
C ILE A 73 1.90 -2.39 13.26
N GLN A 74 1.81 -3.22 14.30
CA GLN A 74 1.53 -4.64 14.16
C GLN A 74 0.18 -4.89 13.49
N HIS A 75 -0.88 -4.19 13.91
CA HIS A 75 -2.20 -4.27 13.28
C HIS A 75 -2.18 -3.86 11.82
N ALA A 76 -1.48 -2.78 11.48
CA ALA A 76 -1.32 -2.35 10.10
C ALA A 76 -0.55 -3.38 9.26
N SER A 77 0.48 -4.02 9.83
CA SER A 77 1.27 -5.08 9.17
C SER A 77 0.42 -6.32 8.89
N ILE A 78 -0.34 -6.81 9.87
CA ILE A 78 -1.28 -7.93 9.70
C ILE A 78 -2.34 -7.61 8.64
N ASN A 79 -2.90 -6.41 8.69
CA ASN A 79 -3.89 -5.95 7.71
C ASN A 79 -3.27 -5.88 6.31
N ASN A 80 -2.03 -5.40 6.18
CA ASN A 80 -1.30 -5.37 4.91
C ASN A 80 -1.04 -6.78 4.37
N GLU A 81 -0.68 -7.75 5.21
CA GLU A 81 -0.51 -9.14 4.79
C GLU A 81 -1.80 -9.68 4.17
N LYS A 82 -2.93 -9.50 4.86
CA LYS A 82 -4.24 -9.91 4.37
C LYS A 82 -4.61 -9.21 3.05
N ASN A 83 -4.54 -7.88 3.03
CA ASN A 83 -4.95 -7.10 1.87
C ASN A 83 -4.04 -7.33 0.66
N SER A 84 -2.73 -7.54 0.86
CA SER A 84 -1.81 -7.86 -0.23
C SER A 84 -2.09 -9.23 -0.87
N LYS A 85 -2.49 -10.24 -0.07
CA LYS A 85 -2.99 -11.53 -0.60
C LYS A 85 -4.24 -11.33 -1.45
N GLU A 86 -5.23 -10.61 -0.92
CA GLU A 86 -6.47 -10.35 -1.66
C GLU A 86 -6.24 -9.55 -2.95
N ILE A 87 -5.27 -8.62 -2.95
CA ILE A 87 -4.85 -7.88 -4.16
C ILE A 87 -4.26 -8.82 -5.21
N LEU A 88 -3.39 -9.75 -4.79
CA LEU A 88 -2.81 -10.75 -5.68
C LEU A 88 -3.88 -11.69 -6.26
N ASP A 89 -4.89 -12.06 -5.47
CA ASP A 89 -6.01 -12.87 -5.93
C ASP A 89 -6.85 -12.12 -6.97
N VAL A 90 -7.19 -10.85 -6.72
CA VAL A 90 -7.92 -10.03 -7.70
C VAL A 90 -7.11 -9.81 -8.98
N ALA A 91 -5.80 -9.57 -8.87
CA ALA A 91 -4.92 -9.52 -10.04
C ALA A 91 -4.98 -10.84 -10.83
N SER A 92 -4.86 -11.98 -10.15
CA SER A 92 -4.96 -13.29 -10.79
C SER A 92 -6.32 -13.51 -11.48
N ASN A 93 -7.41 -13.00 -10.89
CA ASN A 93 -8.75 -13.04 -11.48
C ASN A 93 -8.94 -12.08 -12.66
N LEU A 94 -8.14 -11.02 -12.76
CA LEU A 94 -8.11 -10.11 -13.92
C LEU A 94 -7.37 -10.73 -15.13
N LEU A 95 -6.43 -11.64 -14.89
CA LEU A 95 -5.57 -12.20 -15.94
C LEU A 95 -6.35 -12.80 -17.14
N PRO A 96 -7.42 -13.59 -16.97
CA PRO A 96 -8.21 -14.11 -18.09
C PRO A 96 -8.75 -12.99 -18.99
N TYR A 97 -9.16 -11.86 -18.40
CA TYR A 97 -9.67 -10.72 -19.16
C TYR A 97 -8.54 -9.97 -19.86
N ILE A 98 -7.40 -9.80 -19.20
CA ILE A 98 -6.23 -9.13 -19.78
C ILE A 98 -5.68 -9.91 -20.97
N ASN A 99 -5.70 -11.24 -20.87
CA ASN A 99 -5.30 -12.17 -21.92
C ASN A 99 -6.40 -12.40 -22.98
N THR A 100 -7.58 -11.79 -22.86
CA THR A 100 -8.65 -11.95 -23.85
C THR A 100 -8.28 -11.25 -25.14
N TYR A 101 -8.44 -11.95 -26.25
CA TYR A 101 -8.24 -11.43 -27.59
C TYR A 101 -9.54 -10.85 -28.17
N TYR A 102 -9.47 -9.78 -28.95
CA TYR A 102 -10.67 -9.05 -29.41
C TYR A 102 -11.58 -9.89 -30.31
N LEU A 103 -11.04 -10.87 -31.04
CA LEU A 103 -11.89 -11.78 -31.85
C LEU A 103 -12.75 -12.72 -31.00
N ALA A 104 -12.45 -12.89 -29.71
CA ALA A 104 -13.30 -13.64 -28.80
C ALA A 104 -14.57 -12.87 -28.40
N VAL A 105 -14.64 -11.58 -28.74
CA VAL A 105 -15.82 -10.72 -28.50
C VAL A 105 -16.55 -10.53 -29.83
N GLU A 106 -17.68 -11.21 -29.98
CA GLU A 106 -18.37 -11.31 -31.28
C GLU A 106 -19.27 -10.11 -31.56
N ASN A 107 -19.84 -9.52 -30.50
CA ASN A 107 -20.85 -8.48 -30.61
C ASN A 107 -20.82 -7.48 -29.44
N ASP A 108 -21.56 -6.38 -29.61
CA ASP A 108 -21.57 -5.26 -28.67
C ASP A 108 -22.16 -5.67 -27.29
N GLU A 109 -23.07 -6.64 -27.24
CA GLU A 109 -23.64 -7.14 -25.97
C GLU A 109 -22.62 -7.95 -25.17
N GLN A 110 -21.86 -8.83 -25.83
CA GLN A 110 -20.76 -9.56 -25.21
C GLN A 110 -19.66 -8.60 -24.73
N LEU A 111 -19.32 -7.58 -25.53
CA LEU A 111 -18.37 -6.54 -25.12
C LEU A 111 -18.83 -5.82 -23.86
N LEU A 112 -20.12 -5.47 -23.77
CA LEU A 112 -20.70 -4.80 -22.61
C LEU A 112 -20.58 -5.66 -21.35
N LYS A 113 -20.98 -6.93 -21.40
CA LYS A 113 -20.86 -7.87 -20.26
C LYS A 113 -19.41 -8.06 -19.83
N PHE A 114 -18.52 -8.21 -20.80
CA PHE A 114 -17.09 -8.33 -20.56
C PHE A 114 -16.53 -7.08 -19.88
N ARG A 115 -16.92 -5.89 -20.34
CA ARG A 115 -16.56 -4.60 -19.74
C ARG A 115 -17.00 -4.50 -18.29
N GLU A 116 -18.24 -4.87 -18.00
CA GLU A 116 -18.79 -4.81 -16.64
C GLU A 116 -18.00 -5.70 -15.67
N GLN A 117 -17.70 -6.94 -16.08
CA GLN A 117 -16.90 -7.87 -15.28
C GLN A 117 -15.46 -7.38 -15.08
N TYR A 118 -14.84 -6.89 -16.15
CA TYR A 118 -13.50 -6.31 -16.11
C TYR A 118 -13.40 -5.18 -15.09
N PHE A 119 -14.30 -4.20 -15.21
CA PHE A 119 -14.26 -3.02 -14.34
C PHE A 119 -14.73 -3.33 -12.92
N ALA A 120 -15.61 -4.31 -12.71
CA ALA A 120 -15.95 -4.77 -11.36
C ALA A 120 -14.70 -5.29 -10.61
N LEU A 121 -13.87 -6.11 -11.26
CA LEU A 121 -12.62 -6.60 -10.69
C LEU A 121 -11.59 -5.47 -10.51
N TYR A 122 -11.48 -4.57 -11.49
CA TYR A 122 -10.60 -3.40 -11.38
C TYR A 122 -10.98 -2.47 -10.22
N PHE A 123 -12.27 -2.21 -10.01
CA PHE A 123 -12.71 -1.39 -8.88
C PHE A 123 -12.52 -2.11 -7.54
N ASP A 124 -12.69 -3.42 -7.50
CA ASP A 124 -12.35 -4.20 -6.31
C ASP A 124 -10.85 -4.11 -5.98
N LEU A 125 -9.99 -4.24 -7.01
CA LEU A 125 -8.55 -4.03 -6.88
C LEU A 125 -8.27 -2.63 -6.29
N LYS A 126 -8.83 -1.57 -6.87
CA LYS A 126 -8.67 -0.19 -6.38
C LYS A 126 -9.08 -0.04 -4.93
N ARG A 127 -10.24 -0.58 -4.56
CA ARG A 127 -10.73 -0.53 -3.18
C ARG A 127 -9.76 -1.19 -2.21
N LYS A 128 -9.21 -2.37 -2.55
CA LYS A 128 -8.26 -3.09 -1.69
C LYS A 128 -6.93 -2.37 -1.55
N ILE A 129 -6.46 -1.71 -2.61
CA ILE A 129 -5.22 -0.92 -2.59
C ILE A 129 -5.31 0.21 -1.56
N LEU A 130 -6.46 0.86 -1.44
CA LEU A 130 -6.70 1.92 -0.46
C LEU A 130 -6.60 1.42 1.01
N LEU A 131 -6.68 0.11 1.24
CA LEU A 131 -6.58 -0.49 2.57
C LEU A 131 -5.14 -0.83 2.98
N ILE A 132 -4.16 -0.65 2.09
CA ILE A 132 -2.74 -0.85 2.38
C ILE A 132 -2.19 0.38 3.10
N ASN A 133 -1.56 0.14 4.25
CA ASN A 133 -0.93 1.17 5.06
C ASN A 133 0.56 1.27 4.71
N SER A 134 1.03 2.47 4.37
CA SER A 134 2.43 2.75 4.04
C SER A 134 3.31 2.86 5.30
N ILE A 135 3.38 1.80 6.10
CA ILE A 135 4.08 1.79 7.39
C ILE A 135 5.58 1.51 7.28
N ASP A 136 6.03 0.92 6.17
CA ASP A 136 7.41 0.52 5.95
C ASP A 136 7.79 0.61 4.45
N PRO A 137 9.09 0.55 4.11
CA PRO A 137 9.55 0.64 2.73
C PRO A 137 9.05 -0.49 1.82
N LYS A 138 8.74 -1.68 2.35
CA LYS A 138 8.21 -2.79 1.55
C LYS A 138 6.77 -2.52 1.13
N ALA A 139 5.95 -1.97 2.02
CA ALA A 139 4.59 -1.54 1.71
C ALA A 139 4.59 -0.41 0.67
N GLU A 140 5.53 0.55 0.78
CA GLU A 140 5.72 1.60 -0.24
C GLU A 140 6.13 1.02 -1.60
N GLU A 141 7.07 0.08 -1.63
CA GLU A 141 7.49 -0.57 -2.87
C GLU A 141 6.34 -1.36 -3.50
N PHE A 142 5.55 -2.07 -2.69
CA PHE A 142 4.36 -2.78 -3.12
C PHE A 142 3.36 -1.83 -3.79
N LEU A 143 3.05 -0.69 -3.15
CA LEU A 143 2.15 0.31 -3.71
C LEU A 143 2.66 0.88 -5.04
N LYS A 144 3.97 1.13 -5.17
CA LYS A 144 4.58 1.58 -6.44
C LYS A 144 4.47 0.54 -7.56
N LYS A 145 4.61 -0.75 -7.25
CA LYS A 145 4.43 -1.84 -8.23
C LYS A 145 2.97 -1.92 -8.66
N ILE A 146 2.05 -1.80 -7.72
CA ILE A 146 0.61 -1.78 -7.98
C ILE A 146 0.20 -0.58 -8.82
N GLU A 147 0.77 0.61 -8.59
CA GLU A 147 0.52 1.79 -9.42
C GLU A 147 0.96 1.55 -10.88
N LYS A 148 2.07 0.84 -11.11
CA LYS A 148 2.45 0.41 -12.46
C LYS A 148 1.46 -0.61 -13.04
N LEU A 149 1.02 -1.57 -12.22
CA LEU A 149 0.04 -2.57 -12.65
C LEU A 149 -1.26 -1.90 -13.08
N ASP A 150 -1.69 -0.88 -12.35
CA ASP A 150 -2.89 -0.09 -12.60
C ASP A 150 -2.90 0.54 -13.99
N THR A 151 -1.80 1.21 -14.34
CA THR A 151 -1.61 1.80 -15.67
C THR A 151 -1.72 0.73 -16.76
N VAL A 152 -1.05 -0.40 -16.57
CA VAL A 152 -1.05 -1.52 -17.55
C VAL A 152 -2.45 -2.13 -17.71
N ILE A 153 -3.23 -2.23 -16.64
CA ILE A 153 -4.62 -2.70 -16.69
C ILE A 153 -5.43 -1.75 -17.58
N LEU A 154 -5.43 -0.45 -17.29
CA LEU A 154 -6.18 0.53 -18.09
C LEU A 154 -5.73 0.58 -19.55
N GLU A 155 -4.43 0.51 -19.81
CA GLU A 155 -3.88 0.45 -21.17
C GLU A 155 -4.33 -0.81 -21.91
N ASN A 156 -4.36 -1.96 -21.24
CA ASN A 156 -4.84 -3.21 -21.83
C ASN A 156 -6.32 -3.12 -22.24
N TRP A 157 -7.17 -2.52 -21.40
CA TRP A 157 -8.57 -2.27 -21.73
C TRP A 157 -8.69 -1.38 -22.97
N SER A 158 -8.00 -0.24 -22.98
CA SER A 158 -7.99 0.69 -24.12
C SER A 158 -7.57 0.01 -25.42
N CYS A 159 -6.53 -0.84 -25.37
CA CYS A 159 -6.09 -1.61 -26.53
C CYS A 159 -7.16 -2.61 -27.00
N LEU A 160 -7.82 -3.33 -26.08
CA LEU A 160 -8.86 -4.29 -26.42
C LEU A 160 -10.06 -3.62 -27.10
N GLU A 161 -10.56 -2.53 -26.50
CA GLU A 161 -11.69 -1.78 -27.03
C GLU A 161 -11.34 -1.16 -28.39
N GLY A 162 -10.14 -0.58 -28.54
CA GLY A 162 -9.64 -0.06 -29.81
C GLY A 162 -9.56 -1.13 -30.90
N LEU A 163 -9.04 -2.32 -30.58
CA LEU A 163 -8.96 -3.46 -31.50
C LEU A 163 -10.35 -3.93 -31.94
N TYR A 164 -11.29 -4.03 -31.00
CA TYR A 164 -12.66 -4.40 -31.31
C TYR A 164 -13.31 -3.42 -32.30
N GLN A 165 -13.18 -2.11 -32.04
CA GLN A 165 -13.73 -1.08 -32.94
C GLN A 165 -13.05 -1.08 -34.31
N LEU A 166 -11.72 -1.21 -34.37
CA LEU A 166 -10.97 -1.28 -35.62
C LEU A 166 -11.38 -2.49 -36.46
N ASN A 167 -11.58 -3.66 -35.83
CA ASN A 167 -12.03 -4.86 -36.52
C ASN A 167 -13.47 -4.71 -37.04
N LYS A 168 -14.36 -4.06 -36.28
CA LYS A 168 -15.71 -3.73 -36.73
C LYS A 168 -15.69 -2.85 -37.98
N LEU A 169 -14.83 -1.82 -37.99
CA LEU A 169 -14.62 -0.96 -39.15
C LEU A 169 -14.04 -1.73 -40.34
N TYR A 170 -13.01 -2.54 -40.11
CA TYR A 170 -12.38 -3.39 -41.13
C TYR A 170 -13.41 -4.29 -41.84
N LYS A 171 -14.28 -4.96 -41.06
CA LYS A 171 -15.35 -5.83 -41.59
C LYS A 171 -16.44 -5.07 -42.34
N SER A 172 -16.65 -3.80 -42.03
CA SER A 172 -17.65 -2.95 -42.70
C SER A 172 -17.18 -2.41 -44.05
N VAL A 173 -15.89 -2.52 -44.39
CA VAL A 173 -15.36 -2.03 -45.66
C VAL A 173 -15.88 -2.91 -46.81
N PRO A 174 -16.58 -2.35 -47.82
CA PRO A 174 -17.13 -3.11 -48.94
C PRO A 174 -16.02 -3.73 -49.79
N GLU A 175 -16.35 -4.76 -50.57
CA GLU A 175 -15.38 -5.45 -51.42
C GLU A 175 -15.47 -4.99 -52.87
N GLY A 176 -14.40 -5.24 -53.65
CA GLY A 176 -14.44 -5.14 -55.11
C GLY A 176 -14.11 -3.78 -55.72
N ASN A 177 -13.57 -2.82 -54.95
CA ASN A 177 -12.97 -1.62 -55.53
C ASN A 177 -11.59 -1.28 -54.93
N PRO A 178 -10.68 -0.64 -55.70
CA PRO A 178 -9.31 -0.37 -55.25
C PRO A 178 -9.22 0.51 -53.99
N ALA A 179 -10.15 1.46 -53.82
CA ALA A 179 -10.18 2.31 -52.63
C ALA A 179 -10.46 1.50 -51.35
N SER A 180 -11.31 0.48 -51.45
CA SER A 180 -11.66 -0.40 -50.35
C SER A 180 -10.50 -1.33 -49.97
N GLU A 181 -9.72 -1.79 -50.95
CA GLU A 181 -8.51 -2.57 -50.70
C GLU A 181 -7.46 -1.74 -49.95
N ILE A 182 -7.22 -0.50 -50.37
CA ILE A 182 -6.32 0.44 -49.68
C ILE A 182 -6.79 0.68 -48.24
N LEU A 183 -8.10 0.87 -48.04
CA LEU A 183 -8.67 1.11 -46.71
C LEU A 183 -8.55 -0.14 -45.81
N LYS A 184 -8.85 -1.34 -46.33
CA LYS A 184 -8.63 -2.61 -45.61
C LYS A 184 -7.17 -2.80 -45.24
N GLN A 185 -6.23 -2.49 -46.15
CA GLN A 185 -4.80 -2.55 -45.87
C GLN A 185 -4.41 -1.59 -44.74
N SER A 186 -4.91 -0.34 -44.77
CA SER A 186 -4.67 0.64 -43.71
C SER A 186 -5.18 0.19 -42.35
N TYR A 187 -6.41 -0.35 -42.30
CA TYR A 187 -6.96 -0.91 -41.05
C TYR A 187 -6.18 -2.14 -40.59
N GLY A 188 -5.77 -3.03 -41.50
CA GLY A 188 -4.96 -4.20 -41.16
C GLY A 188 -3.63 -3.82 -40.49
N ILE A 189 -2.95 -2.78 -40.99
CA ILE A 189 -1.74 -2.24 -40.36
C ILE A 189 -2.03 -1.75 -38.93
N LYS A 190 -3.09 -0.96 -38.74
CA LYS A 190 -3.48 -0.44 -37.42
C LYS A 190 -3.86 -1.54 -36.43
N ILE A 191 -4.55 -2.57 -36.91
CA ILE A 191 -4.90 -3.75 -36.09
C ILE A 191 -3.61 -4.45 -35.63
N ASN A 192 -2.68 -4.72 -36.55
CA ASN A 192 -1.40 -5.35 -36.21
C ASN A 192 -0.59 -4.52 -35.19
N GLU A 193 -0.52 -3.19 -35.37
CA GLU A 193 0.14 -2.30 -34.40
C GLU A 193 -0.51 -2.36 -33.02
N ALA A 194 -1.85 -2.38 -32.96
CA ALA A 194 -2.58 -2.45 -31.70
C ALA A 194 -2.47 -3.83 -31.04
N GLU A 195 -2.37 -4.92 -31.80
CA GLU A 195 -2.10 -6.27 -31.30
C GLU A 195 -0.73 -6.39 -30.66
N ILE A 196 0.30 -5.78 -31.28
CA ILE A 196 1.65 -5.70 -30.70
C ILE A 196 1.59 -4.98 -29.36
N ARG A 197 0.97 -3.80 -29.29
CA ARG A 197 0.81 -3.04 -28.03
C ARG A 197 0.06 -3.83 -26.96
N LYS A 198 -1.02 -4.53 -27.32
CA LYS A 198 -1.77 -5.38 -26.39
C LYS A 198 -0.92 -6.52 -25.84
N SER A 199 -0.10 -7.14 -26.70
CA SER A 199 0.84 -8.20 -26.31
C SER A 199 1.91 -7.68 -25.35
N GLU A 200 2.42 -6.47 -25.58
CA GLU A 200 3.33 -5.78 -24.65
C GLU A 200 2.66 -5.50 -23.29
N CYS A 201 1.40 -5.04 -23.29
CA CYS A 201 0.64 -4.84 -22.06
C CYS A 201 0.51 -6.15 -21.26
N LEU A 202 0.17 -7.26 -21.91
CA LEU A 202 0.09 -8.57 -21.25
C LEU A 202 1.44 -8.99 -20.66
N ARG A 203 2.54 -8.81 -21.41
CA ARG A 203 3.89 -9.11 -20.91
C ARG A 203 4.23 -8.28 -19.68
N ASN A 204 3.99 -6.97 -19.74
CA ASN A 204 4.25 -6.05 -18.63
C ASN A 204 3.40 -6.41 -17.41
N TYR A 205 2.14 -6.79 -17.64
CA TYR A 205 1.23 -7.24 -16.59
C TYR A 205 1.80 -8.46 -15.84
N LEU A 206 2.19 -9.50 -16.58
CA LEU A 206 2.76 -10.71 -16.01
C LEU A 206 4.09 -10.45 -15.28
N GLU A 207 4.93 -9.58 -15.84
CA GLU A 207 6.20 -9.20 -15.22
C GLU A 207 5.98 -8.47 -13.88
N ILE A 208 4.99 -7.57 -13.81
CA ILE A 208 4.68 -6.86 -12.56
C ILE A 208 4.04 -7.84 -11.56
N GLN A 209 3.08 -8.66 -12.02
CA GLN A 209 2.36 -9.62 -11.18
C GLN A 209 3.32 -10.63 -10.52
N THR A 210 4.30 -11.15 -11.25
CA THR A 210 5.31 -12.08 -10.70
C THR A 210 6.26 -11.43 -9.69
N LYS A 211 6.42 -10.11 -9.75
CA LYS A 211 7.24 -9.31 -8.82
C LYS A 211 6.45 -8.78 -7.61
N LEU A 212 5.13 -8.93 -7.61
CA LEU A 212 4.30 -8.64 -6.44
C LEU A 212 4.42 -9.81 -5.46
N SER A 213 4.68 -9.49 -4.21
CA SER A 213 4.74 -10.47 -3.13
C SER A 213 3.84 -10.04 -2.00
N VAL A 214 3.35 -11.02 -1.25
CA VAL A 214 2.61 -10.78 -0.01
C VAL A 214 3.50 -9.99 0.96
N LEU A 215 2.91 -8.98 1.59
CA LEU A 215 3.54 -8.22 2.66
C LEU A 215 3.51 -9.03 3.95
N HIS A 216 4.39 -10.04 4.05
CA HIS A 216 4.50 -10.86 5.26
C HIS A 216 4.94 -10.02 6.47
N VAL A 217 4.29 -10.29 7.61
CA VAL A 217 4.63 -9.79 8.95
C VAL A 217 5.93 -10.43 9.43
#